data_AF-A0A2W1ZNL0-F1
#
_entry.id   AF-A0A2W1ZNL0-F1
#
_cell.length_a   1.000
_cell.length_b   1.000
_cell.length_c   1.000
_cell.angle_alpha   90.00
_cell.angle_beta   90.00
_cell.angle_gamma   90.00
#
_symmetry.space_group_name_H-M   'P 1'
#
loop_
_entity.id
_entity.type
_entity.pdbx_description
1 polymer ?
#
loop_
_entity_poly.entity_id
_entity_poly.type
_entity_poly.pdbx_seq_one_letter_code
_entity_poly.pdbx_strand_id
1 'polypeptide(L)'
;MQFTFEFDGLRVPANVSGPPRRTAEGWIVPAGPVALLHPFGVGAEFYRHGWNSWSPSGWTRVDGDTIGIKDNPERLLTADDAANETPHAHSGSAVGAVTGPDGGTLLVGALGLGTPRVGADGNVLWARSEHDDAEWFVTYGDEQDVFAAYADHVARRLGRRTARAGTVWSSWYSYYEDITEDRIARAAADLEGYPIDVFQMDDGWEPIVGDWTAGPGFPSGTAATAQTIERYGFRPGIWLAPLIALPGSTIATERPDLLVADDDGRPLVTGHNWGSHYHSLDTTNPEVLDHLRGVFERLTGDGYSYLKLDFMYAGAVAGHRHVDLPREQAYRRAVEHIRETVGDDVYLLGCGVPMIPSVGVFDGARVGPDVAPFWDNAERVGDPSGEGARNALVSSVNRVWMRRLYEVDPDSVYFRSERNLLGADERRALQDTAAVLGFRSTSDPVDWLRPEERAEAAGWLGGGAVVEQVGRYVFRVDDRLVDLTPYVTGEHAVDAASFIG
;
A
#
# COMPACT_ATOMS: atom_id res chain seq x y z
N MET A 1 -2.35 -3.69 -34.51
CA MET A 1 -2.01 -2.65 -35.51
C MET A 1 -0.56 -2.25 -35.31
N GLN A 2 0.23 -2.20 -36.39
CA GLN A 2 1.60 -1.70 -36.28
C GLN A 2 1.60 -0.17 -36.15
N PHE A 3 2.36 0.34 -35.20
CA PHE A 3 2.57 1.76 -34.96
C PHE A 3 4.05 2.00 -34.62
N THR A 4 4.55 3.22 -34.77
CA THR A 4 5.89 3.58 -34.28
C THR A 4 5.76 4.85 -33.46
N PHE A 5 6.06 4.74 -32.16
CA PHE A 5 6.11 5.89 -31.28
C PHE A 5 7.41 6.65 -31.54
N GLU A 6 7.29 7.96 -31.75
CA GLU A 6 8.44 8.85 -31.96
C GLU A 6 8.58 9.80 -30.77
N PHE A 7 9.64 9.58 -30.00
CA PHE A 7 10.11 10.39 -28.89
C PHE A 7 11.40 11.11 -29.28
N ASP A 8 11.85 12.06 -28.45
CA ASP A 8 13.16 12.65 -28.66
C ASP A 8 14.25 11.59 -28.43
N GLY A 9 15.13 11.39 -29.41
CA GLY A 9 16.19 10.38 -29.36
C GLY A 9 15.76 8.90 -29.48
N LEU A 10 14.47 8.55 -29.44
CA LEU A 10 14.00 7.15 -29.47
C LEU A 10 12.81 6.93 -30.41
N ARG A 11 12.90 5.87 -31.24
CA ARG A 11 11.79 5.34 -32.03
C ARG A 11 11.46 3.94 -31.56
N VAL A 12 10.20 3.72 -31.18
CA VAL A 12 9.73 2.45 -30.61
C VAL A 12 8.67 1.85 -31.52
N PRO A 13 9.02 0.86 -32.36
CA PRO A 13 8.03 0.08 -33.09
C PRO A 13 7.13 -0.66 -32.11
N ALA A 14 5.84 -0.76 -32.42
CA ALA A 14 4.87 -1.35 -31.52
C ALA A 14 3.74 -2.07 -32.24
N ASN A 15 3.14 -3.03 -31.54
CA ASN A 15 1.82 -3.57 -31.86
C ASN A 15 0.82 -3.07 -30.82
N VAL A 16 -0.27 -2.44 -31.28
CA VAL A 16 -1.32 -1.84 -30.45
C VAL A 16 -2.71 -2.21 -30.97
N SER A 17 -3.73 -2.17 -30.12
CA SER A 17 -5.10 -2.53 -30.51
C SER A 17 -5.80 -1.50 -31.42
N GLY A 18 -5.38 -0.25 -31.38
CA GLY A 18 -5.95 0.82 -32.20
C GLY A 18 -5.02 2.04 -32.34
N PRO A 19 -5.40 3.06 -33.13
CA PRO A 19 -4.55 4.22 -33.38
C PRO A 19 -4.31 5.04 -32.09
N PRO A 20 -3.05 5.21 -31.65
CA PRO A 20 -2.73 6.03 -30.47
C PRO A 20 -2.98 7.52 -30.70
N ARG A 21 -3.23 8.26 -29.61
CA ARG A 21 -3.39 9.72 -29.58
C ARG A 21 -2.24 10.38 -28.85
N ARG A 22 -1.57 11.34 -29.50
CA ARG A 22 -0.49 12.15 -28.91
C ARG A 22 -1.03 13.03 -27.77
N THR A 23 -0.24 13.16 -26.69
CA THR A 23 -0.40 14.18 -25.62
C THR A 23 0.86 15.05 -25.55
N ALA A 24 0.93 15.99 -24.60
CA ALA A 24 2.14 16.78 -24.41
C ALA A 24 3.28 15.92 -23.85
N GLU A 25 2.94 14.93 -23.02
CA GLU A 25 3.85 14.12 -22.22
C GLU A 25 4.09 12.72 -22.82
N GLY A 26 3.37 12.32 -23.87
CA GLY A 26 3.48 10.98 -24.45
C GLY A 26 2.33 10.62 -25.37
N TRP A 27 1.80 9.39 -25.22
CA TRP A 27 0.75 8.85 -26.06
C TRP A 27 -0.29 8.09 -25.24
N ILE A 28 -1.56 8.27 -25.56
CA ILE A 28 -2.65 7.42 -25.10
C ILE A 28 -2.90 6.34 -26.15
N VAL A 29 -2.86 5.08 -25.74
CA VAL A 29 -3.14 3.92 -26.58
C VAL A 29 -4.50 3.36 -26.19
N PRO A 30 -5.38 3.04 -27.16
CA PRO A 30 -6.66 2.38 -26.87
C PRO A 30 -6.49 1.08 -26.07
N ALA A 31 -7.55 0.68 -25.36
CA ALA A 31 -7.56 -0.54 -24.58
C ALA A 31 -7.22 -1.80 -25.42
N GLY A 32 -6.63 -2.78 -24.74
CA GLY A 32 -6.17 -4.04 -25.33
C GLY A 32 -4.65 -4.22 -25.31
N PRO A 33 -4.14 -5.34 -25.86
CA PRO A 33 -2.73 -5.69 -25.75
C PRO A 33 -1.79 -4.68 -26.43
N VAL A 34 -0.67 -4.40 -25.75
CA VAL A 34 0.42 -3.55 -26.24
C VAL A 34 1.73 -4.33 -26.22
N ALA A 35 2.53 -4.21 -27.27
CA ALA A 35 3.91 -4.68 -27.28
C ALA A 35 4.80 -3.60 -27.89
N LEU A 36 5.76 -3.11 -27.11
CA LEU A 36 6.71 -2.07 -27.47
C LEU A 36 8.10 -2.70 -27.67
N LEU A 37 8.69 -2.54 -28.86
CA LEU A 37 10.02 -3.06 -29.16
C LEU A 37 11.08 -2.01 -28.78
N HIS A 38 11.76 -2.21 -27.65
CA HIS A 38 12.79 -1.28 -27.16
C HIS A 38 14.21 -1.78 -27.50
N PRO A 39 15.19 -0.87 -27.65
CA PRO A 39 16.54 -1.22 -28.10
C PRO A 39 17.53 -1.52 -26.97
N PHE A 40 17.09 -1.52 -25.71
CA PHE A 40 17.98 -1.48 -24.53
C PHE A 40 18.73 -2.78 -24.23
N GLY A 41 18.29 -3.91 -24.80
CA GLY A 41 18.95 -5.20 -24.64
C GLY A 41 18.80 -5.79 -23.23
N VAL A 42 19.48 -6.90 -23.00
CA VAL A 42 19.50 -7.62 -21.71
C VAL A 42 20.11 -6.80 -20.56
N GLY A 43 20.76 -5.69 -20.88
CA GLY A 43 21.33 -4.74 -19.91
C GLY A 43 20.31 -3.84 -19.23
N ALA A 44 19.06 -3.82 -19.70
CA ALA A 44 18.02 -2.94 -19.18
C ALA A 44 17.60 -3.30 -17.75
N GLU A 45 17.20 -2.29 -16.99
CA GLU A 45 16.48 -2.48 -15.74
C GLU A 45 14.98 -2.40 -16.01
N PHE A 46 14.20 -3.30 -15.41
CA PHE A 46 12.75 -3.26 -15.39
C PHE A 46 12.24 -2.83 -14.01
N TYR A 47 11.33 -1.87 -14.00
CA TYR A 47 10.55 -1.51 -12.83
C TYR A 47 9.33 -2.41 -12.70
N ARG A 48 9.32 -3.26 -11.66
CA ARG A 48 8.13 -3.98 -11.22
C ARG A 48 7.34 -3.09 -10.27
N HIS A 49 6.08 -2.87 -10.60
CA HIS A 49 5.09 -2.36 -9.66
C HIS A 49 4.26 -3.53 -9.12
N GLY A 50 4.29 -3.79 -7.81
CA GLY A 50 3.47 -4.81 -7.17
C GLY A 50 1.98 -4.43 -7.12
N TRP A 51 1.09 -5.41 -7.00
CA TRP A 51 -0.37 -5.19 -7.08
C TRP A 51 -0.96 -4.37 -5.94
N ASN A 52 -0.70 -4.76 -4.70
CA ASN A 52 -1.24 -4.12 -3.50
C ASN A 52 -0.15 -3.44 -2.65
N SER A 53 -0.54 -2.83 -1.52
CA SER A 53 0.36 -2.13 -0.59
C SER A 53 1.62 -2.92 -0.24
N TRP A 54 1.50 -4.21 0.05
CA TRP A 54 2.61 -5.04 0.51
C TRP A 54 3.37 -5.73 -0.62
N SER A 55 2.86 -5.64 -1.85
CA SER A 55 3.47 -6.27 -3.01
C SER A 55 4.85 -5.67 -3.32
N PRO A 56 5.89 -6.52 -3.47
CA PRO A 56 7.24 -6.05 -3.73
C PRO A 56 7.33 -5.16 -4.97
N SER A 57 7.99 -4.01 -4.87
CA SER A 57 8.13 -3.07 -5.98
C SER A 57 9.56 -2.54 -6.06
N GLY A 58 10.06 -2.37 -7.29
CA GLY A 58 11.38 -1.80 -7.53
C GLY A 58 12.01 -2.20 -8.85
N TRP A 59 13.28 -1.85 -8.99
CA TRP A 59 14.08 -2.07 -10.19
C TRP A 59 14.95 -3.31 -10.08
N THR A 60 14.98 -4.12 -11.14
CA THR A 60 15.93 -5.23 -11.30
C THR A 60 16.35 -5.34 -12.77
N ARG A 61 17.49 -5.96 -13.05
CA ARG A 61 17.91 -6.21 -14.42
C ARG A 61 17.03 -7.28 -15.07
N VAL A 62 16.71 -7.10 -16.35
CA VAL A 62 15.88 -8.06 -17.11
C VAL A 62 16.55 -9.43 -17.30
N ASP A 63 17.88 -9.51 -17.19
CA ASP A 63 18.66 -10.74 -17.22
C ASP A 63 18.97 -11.34 -15.83
N GLY A 64 18.50 -10.70 -14.77
CA GLY A 64 18.65 -11.14 -13.39
C GLY A 64 17.38 -11.73 -12.79
N ASP A 65 17.40 -11.90 -11.47
CA ASP A 65 16.26 -12.42 -10.71
C ASP A 65 15.08 -11.47 -10.72
N THR A 66 13.88 -12.05 -10.78
CA THR A 66 12.62 -11.31 -10.74
C THR A 66 12.27 -10.94 -9.30
N ILE A 67 11.80 -9.71 -9.11
CA ILE A 67 11.21 -9.26 -7.85
C ILE A 67 9.84 -9.94 -7.69
N GLY A 68 9.55 -10.48 -6.52
CA GLY A 68 8.28 -11.13 -6.20
C GLY A 68 8.40 -12.10 -5.03
N ILE A 69 7.28 -12.63 -4.56
CA ILE A 69 7.23 -13.60 -3.46
C ILE A 69 7.57 -14.99 -4.02
N LYS A 70 8.62 -15.62 -3.50
CA LYS A 70 9.13 -16.92 -3.97
C LYS A 70 8.70 -18.03 -3.03
N ASP A 71 8.29 -19.16 -3.62
CA ASP A 71 8.02 -20.42 -2.92
C ASP A 71 7.04 -20.33 -1.72
N ASN A 72 6.17 -19.32 -1.71
CA ASN A 72 5.19 -19.09 -0.64
C ASN A 72 3.79 -18.77 -1.22
N PRO A 73 3.05 -19.80 -1.67
CA PRO A 73 1.73 -19.62 -2.28
C PRO A 73 0.67 -19.08 -1.31
N GLU A 74 0.79 -19.37 0.00
CA GLU A 74 -0.13 -18.82 1.01
C GLU A 74 0.06 -17.31 1.16
N ARG A 75 1.31 -16.84 1.19
CA ARG A 75 1.60 -15.40 1.26
C ARG A 75 1.21 -14.67 -0.02
N LEU A 76 1.33 -15.32 -1.19
CA LEU A 76 0.87 -14.74 -2.45
C LEU A 76 -0.63 -14.38 -2.42
N LEU A 77 -1.47 -15.16 -1.73
CA LEU A 77 -2.89 -14.82 -1.58
C LEU A 77 -3.10 -13.50 -0.81
N THR A 78 -2.17 -13.12 0.06
CA THR A 78 -2.27 -11.92 0.90
C THR A 78 -1.56 -10.72 0.30
N ALA A 79 -0.36 -10.91 -0.23
CA ALA A 79 0.56 -9.81 -0.48
C ALA A 79 0.82 -9.51 -1.96
N ASP A 80 0.31 -10.30 -2.90
CA ASP A 80 0.36 -9.96 -4.33
C ASP A 80 -0.79 -10.61 -5.11
N ASP A 81 -0.80 -10.48 -6.43
CA ASP A 81 -1.87 -11.02 -7.26
C ASP A 81 -1.63 -12.49 -7.61
N ALA A 82 -2.02 -13.40 -6.70
CA ALA A 82 -1.79 -14.84 -6.85
C ALA A 82 -2.31 -15.44 -8.18
N ALA A 83 -3.40 -14.91 -8.74
CA ALA A 83 -3.97 -15.38 -10.01
C ALA A 83 -3.07 -15.09 -11.22
N ASN A 84 -2.10 -14.20 -11.04
CA ASN A 84 -1.43 -13.47 -12.10
C ASN A 84 0.08 -13.43 -11.88
N GLU A 85 0.57 -13.85 -10.72
CA GLU A 85 2.00 -13.89 -10.43
C GLU A 85 2.77 -14.73 -11.46
N THR A 86 3.91 -14.19 -11.89
CA THR A 86 4.78 -14.85 -12.87
C THR A 86 6.20 -14.95 -12.30
N PRO A 87 6.52 -15.96 -11.49
CA PRO A 87 7.74 -15.97 -10.69
C PRO A 87 9.03 -15.99 -11.53
N HIS A 88 8.95 -16.32 -12.82
CA HIS A 88 10.09 -16.38 -13.75
C HIS A 88 10.04 -15.34 -14.88
N ALA A 89 9.06 -14.43 -14.87
CA ALA A 89 8.97 -13.35 -15.84
C ALA A 89 8.90 -12.00 -15.12
N HIS A 90 9.70 -11.05 -15.60
CA HIS A 90 9.67 -9.67 -15.10
C HIS A 90 8.32 -9.05 -15.45
N SER A 91 7.42 -8.99 -14.48
CA SER A 91 6.11 -8.38 -14.65
C SER A 91 5.55 -7.84 -13.33
N GLY A 92 4.64 -6.88 -13.44
CA GLY A 92 3.97 -6.21 -12.34
C GLY A 92 2.55 -5.80 -12.72
N SER A 93 1.88 -5.11 -11.80
CA SER A 93 0.52 -4.62 -11.92
C SER A 93 0.47 -3.17 -12.37
N ALA A 94 -0.43 -2.89 -13.31
CA ALA A 94 -0.82 -1.60 -13.87
C ALA A 94 0.26 -0.81 -14.61
N VAL A 95 1.49 -0.74 -14.13
CA VAL A 95 2.57 0.04 -14.73
C VAL A 95 3.87 -0.73 -14.67
N GLY A 96 4.68 -0.54 -15.71
CA GLY A 96 6.05 -1.01 -15.77
C GLY A 96 6.86 -0.10 -16.66
N ALA A 97 8.16 -0.07 -16.40
CA ALA A 97 9.08 0.76 -17.15
C ALA A 97 10.39 0.01 -17.39
N VAL A 98 11.06 0.31 -18.50
CA VAL A 98 12.42 -0.17 -18.78
C VAL A 98 13.36 1.00 -18.95
N THR A 99 14.51 0.95 -18.28
CA THR A 99 15.55 1.98 -18.37
C THR A 99 16.75 1.42 -19.12
N GLY A 100 17.16 2.16 -20.16
CA GLY A 100 18.33 1.83 -20.96
C GLY A 100 19.66 2.20 -20.26
N PRO A 101 20.81 1.67 -20.74
CA PRO A 101 22.12 2.02 -20.21
C PRO A 101 22.49 3.51 -20.35
N ASP A 102 21.79 4.23 -21.22
CA ASP A 102 21.91 5.68 -21.44
C ASP A 102 21.09 6.51 -20.44
N GLY A 103 20.31 5.85 -19.56
CA GLY A 103 19.53 6.47 -18.50
C GLY A 103 18.10 6.86 -18.91
N GLY A 104 17.71 6.71 -20.17
CA GLY A 104 16.34 7.01 -20.61
C GLY A 104 15.35 5.90 -20.23
N THR A 105 14.17 6.27 -19.75
CA THR A 105 13.14 5.36 -19.26
C THR A 105 11.93 5.33 -20.18
N LEU A 106 11.57 4.15 -20.70
CA LEU A 106 10.34 3.89 -21.45
C LEU A 106 9.29 3.30 -20.50
N LEU A 107 8.14 3.97 -20.35
CA LEU A 107 7.07 3.56 -19.46
C LEU A 107 5.81 3.19 -20.24
N VAL A 108 5.14 2.11 -19.82
CA VAL A 108 3.74 1.84 -20.16
C VAL A 108 2.92 1.64 -18.88
N GLY A 109 1.78 2.30 -18.78
CA GLY A 109 0.91 2.19 -17.62
C GLY A 109 -0.58 2.31 -17.96
N ALA A 110 -1.41 1.49 -17.33
CA ALA A 110 -2.85 1.51 -17.49
C ALA A 110 -3.47 2.74 -16.84
N LEU A 111 -4.52 3.26 -17.45
CA LEU A 111 -5.18 4.49 -17.00
C LEU A 111 -6.55 4.23 -16.39
N GLY A 112 -6.80 3.00 -15.96
CA GLY A 112 -8.06 2.53 -15.42
C GLY A 112 -7.95 1.10 -14.89
N LEU A 113 -9.11 0.48 -14.74
CA LEU A 113 -9.27 -0.86 -14.17
C LEU A 113 -9.14 -1.95 -15.25
N GLY A 114 -9.27 -3.20 -14.83
CA GLY A 114 -9.31 -4.38 -15.70
C GLY A 114 -8.22 -5.40 -15.38
N THR A 115 -7.63 -5.30 -14.19
CA THR A 115 -6.47 -6.08 -13.75
C THR A 115 -5.29 -5.97 -14.73
N PRO A 116 -4.82 -4.74 -15.01
CA PRO A 116 -3.74 -4.52 -15.96
C PRO A 116 -2.40 -5.08 -15.49
N ARG A 117 -1.62 -5.61 -16.44
CA ARG A 117 -0.30 -6.22 -16.23
C ARG A 117 0.68 -5.68 -17.25
N VAL A 118 1.89 -5.40 -16.77
CA VAL A 118 3.00 -4.93 -17.59
C VAL A 118 4.21 -5.80 -17.30
N GLY A 119 4.97 -6.18 -18.31
CA GLY A 119 6.21 -6.90 -18.14
C GLY A 119 7.21 -6.63 -19.24
N ALA A 120 8.44 -7.05 -19.02
CA ALA A 120 9.52 -6.79 -19.96
C ALA A 120 10.50 -7.95 -20.08
N ASP A 121 11.22 -7.96 -21.19
CA ASP A 121 12.44 -8.76 -21.39
C ASP A 121 13.54 -7.89 -22.03
N GLY A 122 14.53 -8.51 -22.68
CA GLY A 122 15.63 -7.78 -23.29
C GLY A 122 15.26 -6.87 -24.46
N ASN A 123 14.08 -7.01 -25.06
CA ASN A 123 13.70 -6.24 -26.24
C ASN A 123 12.20 -5.91 -26.37
N VAL A 124 11.36 -6.40 -25.46
CA VAL A 124 9.92 -6.14 -25.45
C VAL A 124 9.48 -5.62 -24.09
N LEU A 125 8.76 -4.49 -24.08
CA LEU A 125 7.91 -4.05 -22.98
C LEU A 125 6.45 -4.28 -23.40
N TRP A 126 5.76 -5.19 -22.72
CA TRP A 126 4.40 -5.60 -23.06
C TRP A 126 3.40 -5.19 -21.99
N ALA A 127 2.15 -5.00 -22.40
CA ALA A 127 1.03 -4.71 -21.51
C ALA A 127 -0.23 -5.45 -21.95
N ARG A 128 -1.02 -5.95 -21.00
CA ARG A 128 -2.30 -6.66 -21.20
C ARG A 128 -3.17 -6.56 -19.96
N SER A 129 -4.44 -6.88 -20.08
CA SER A 129 -5.40 -6.89 -18.96
C SER A 129 -6.20 -8.19 -18.96
N GLU A 130 -6.80 -8.54 -17.82
CA GLU A 130 -7.83 -9.59 -17.78
C GLU A 130 -9.06 -9.14 -18.57
N HIS A 131 -9.40 -7.84 -18.45
CA HIS A 131 -10.46 -7.17 -19.19
C HIS A 131 -9.93 -5.90 -19.83
N ASP A 132 -10.13 -5.76 -21.15
CA ASP A 132 -9.63 -4.63 -21.95
C ASP A 132 -10.51 -3.38 -21.79
N ASP A 133 -10.63 -2.90 -20.55
CA ASP A 133 -11.49 -1.76 -20.17
C ASP A 133 -10.73 -0.42 -20.17
N ALA A 134 -9.42 -0.45 -19.98
CA ALA A 134 -8.59 0.75 -19.78
C ALA A 134 -7.63 1.03 -20.94
N GLU A 135 -7.51 2.31 -21.28
CA GLU A 135 -6.44 2.83 -22.15
C GLU A 135 -5.07 2.74 -21.46
N TRP A 136 -4.00 2.70 -22.26
CA TRP A 136 -2.62 2.76 -21.78
C TRP A 136 -1.99 4.13 -22.03
N PHE A 137 -1.07 4.55 -21.17
CA PHE A 137 -0.17 5.67 -21.41
C PHE A 137 1.22 5.14 -21.73
N VAL A 138 1.82 5.64 -22.81
CA VAL A 138 3.18 5.30 -23.23
C VAL A 138 4.00 6.57 -23.32
N THR A 139 5.15 6.62 -22.66
CA THR A 139 6.05 7.77 -22.66
C THR A 139 7.52 7.35 -22.53
N TYR A 140 8.44 8.24 -22.92
CA TYR A 140 9.88 8.05 -22.80
C TYR A 140 10.55 9.36 -22.40
N GLY A 141 11.49 9.31 -21.45
CA GLY A 141 12.21 10.48 -20.95
C GLY A 141 13.01 10.18 -19.69
N ASP A 142 13.25 11.21 -18.87
CA ASP A 142 13.79 11.05 -17.52
C ASP A 142 12.85 10.22 -16.64
N GLU A 143 13.41 9.39 -15.77
CA GLU A 143 12.66 8.48 -14.90
C GLU A 143 11.61 9.23 -14.05
N GLN A 144 11.97 10.34 -13.42
CA GLN A 144 11.05 11.06 -12.55
C GLN A 144 9.91 11.69 -13.36
N ASP A 145 10.22 12.21 -14.55
CA ASP A 145 9.26 12.86 -15.43
C ASP A 145 8.24 11.87 -15.99
N VAL A 146 8.66 10.66 -16.41
CA VAL A 146 7.74 9.67 -16.97
C VAL A 146 6.76 9.13 -15.93
N PHE A 147 7.23 8.88 -14.70
CA PHE A 147 6.36 8.46 -13.60
C PHE A 147 5.45 9.60 -13.12
N ALA A 148 5.94 10.83 -13.10
CA ALA A 148 5.12 12.01 -12.80
C ALA A 148 3.99 12.19 -13.81
N ALA A 149 4.30 12.11 -15.11
CA ALA A 149 3.30 12.20 -16.17
C ALA A 149 2.27 11.09 -16.09
N TYR A 150 2.70 9.85 -15.83
CA TYR A 150 1.80 8.72 -15.61
C TYR A 150 0.86 8.97 -14.44
N ALA A 151 1.38 9.36 -13.27
CA ALA A 151 0.57 9.65 -12.10
C ALA A 151 -0.44 10.77 -12.38
N ASP A 152 -0.03 11.84 -13.06
CA ASP A 152 -0.94 12.94 -13.41
C ASP A 152 -2.04 12.50 -14.40
N HIS A 153 -1.76 11.51 -15.26
CA HIS A 153 -2.76 10.89 -16.13
C HIS A 153 -3.75 9.99 -15.36
N VAL A 154 -3.27 9.21 -14.39
CA VAL A 154 -4.09 8.37 -13.52
C VAL A 154 -5.00 9.25 -12.65
N ALA A 155 -4.44 10.27 -11.99
CA ALA A 155 -5.19 11.21 -11.16
C ALA A 155 -6.30 11.93 -11.92
N ARG A 156 -6.07 12.28 -13.20
CA ARG A 156 -7.11 12.89 -14.05
C ARG A 156 -8.27 11.95 -14.39
N ARG A 157 -8.03 10.63 -14.42
CA ARG A 157 -9.08 9.65 -14.77
C ARG A 157 -9.79 9.08 -13.55
N LEU A 158 -9.05 8.74 -12.50
CA LEU A 158 -9.58 8.08 -11.31
C LEU A 158 -9.88 9.06 -10.17
N GLY A 159 -9.45 10.32 -10.30
CA GLY A 159 -9.54 11.35 -9.28
C GLY A 159 -8.30 11.41 -8.40
N ARG A 160 -8.30 12.33 -7.45
CA ARG A 160 -7.27 12.46 -6.42
C ARG A 160 -7.87 13.12 -5.20
N ARG A 161 -7.47 12.66 -4.02
CA ARG A 161 -7.79 13.31 -2.74
C ARG A 161 -6.58 14.06 -2.21
N THR A 162 -6.83 15.08 -1.40
CA THR A 162 -5.79 16.01 -0.90
C THR A 162 -5.84 16.23 0.61
N ALA A 163 -6.78 15.57 1.30
CA ALA A 163 -6.81 15.57 2.75
C ALA A 163 -5.51 15.00 3.32
N ARG A 164 -5.16 15.43 4.53
CA ARG A 164 -3.94 15.04 5.22
C ARG A 164 -4.29 14.43 6.56
N ALA A 165 -3.61 13.35 6.91
CA ALA A 165 -3.69 12.69 8.22
C ALA A 165 -3.15 13.61 9.31
N GLY A 166 -2.14 14.42 8.98
CA GLY A 166 -1.33 15.12 9.98
C GLY A 166 -0.26 14.17 10.51
N THR A 167 0.00 14.23 11.81
CA THR A 167 0.85 13.28 12.52
C THR A 167 0.01 12.23 13.22
N VAL A 168 0.36 10.95 13.05
CA VAL A 168 -0.41 9.81 13.56
C VAL A 168 0.37 9.11 14.68
N TRP A 169 -0.33 8.73 15.74
CA TRP A 169 0.10 7.67 16.64
C TRP A 169 -0.79 6.45 16.44
N SER A 170 -0.21 5.27 16.28
CA SER A 170 -0.92 4.00 16.08
C SER A 170 -0.58 2.99 17.17
N SER A 171 -1.54 2.23 17.69
CA SER A 171 -1.25 1.22 18.73
C SER A 171 -0.51 -0.03 18.25
N TRP A 172 -0.44 -0.28 16.93
CA TRP A 172 -0.05 -1.58 16.37
C TRP A 172 1.40 -1.99 16.65
N TYR A 173 2.40 -1.20 16.24
CA TYR A 173 3.81 -1.63 16.29
C TYR A 173 4.44 -1.54 17.69
N SER A 174 3.62 -1.64 18.73
CA SER A 174 4.00 -1.68 20.13
C SER A 174 3.13 -2.66 20.90
N TYR A 175 1.80 -2.54 20.80
CA TYR A 175 0.88 -3.38 21.54
C TYR A 175 0.36 -4.56 20.74
N TYR A 176 0.43 -4.51 19.41
CA TYR A 176 -0.23 -5.47 18.51
C TYR A 176 -1.70 -5.66 18.93
N GLU A 177 -2.20 -6.89 18.95
CA GLU A 177 -3.56 -7.24 19.37
C GLU A 177 -3.82 -7.05 20.88
N ASP A 178 -2.78 -6.86 21.71
CA ASP A 178 -2.92 -6.69 23.17
C ASP A 178 -3.30 -5.25 23.54
N ILE A 179 -4.49 -4.80 23.12
CA ILE A 179 -5.06 -3.51 23.48
C ILE A 179 -6.32 -3.67 24.34
N THR A 180 -6.51 -2.70 25.23
CA THR A 180 -7.69 -2.61 26.10
C THR A 180 -8.09 -1.15 26.27
N GLU A 181 -9.34 -0.91 26.65
CA GLU A 181 -9.87 0.44 26.92
C GLU A 181 -8.95 1.24 27.87
N ASP A 182 -8.51 0.61 28.95
CA ASP A 182 -7.59 1.18 29.92
C ASP A 182 -6.21 1.51 29.35
N ARG A 183 -5.68 0.65 28.46
CA ARG A 183 -4.37 0.86 27.83
C ARG A 183 -4.43 2.02 26.84
N ILE A 184 -5.49 2.08 26.03
CA ILE A 184 -5.75 3.18 25.10
C ILE A 184 -5.91 4.50 25.85
N ALA A 185 -6.69 4.51 26.94
CA ALA A 185 -6.89 5.71 27.75
C ALA A 185 -5.58 6.23 28.38
N ARG A 186 -4.71 5.33 28.87
CA ARG A 186 -3.38 5.71 29.39
C ARG A 186 -2.47 6.25 28.31
N ALA A 187 -2.37 5.56 27.17
CA ALA A 187 -1.54 6.01 26.05
C ALA A 187 -1.97 7.40 25.55
N ALA A 188 -3.28 7.66 25.44
CA ALA A 188 -3.79 8.98 25.08
C ALA A 188 -3.43 10.05 26.13
N ALA A 189 -3.52 9.72 27.42
CA ALA A 189 -3.11 10.64 28.49
C ALA A 189 -1.61 10.96 28.44
N ASP A 190 -0.75 9.95 28.23
CA ASP A 190 0.70 10.13 28.21
C ASP A 190 1.17 10.94 26.99
N LEU A 191 0.43 10.89 25.89
CA LEU A 191 0.68 11.66 24.68
C LEU A 191 0.13 13.09 24.75
N GLU A 192 -0.63 13.47 25.79
CA GLU A 192 -1.20 14.82 25.91
C GLU A 192 -0.11 15.89 25.76
N GLY A 193 -0.26 16.77 24.76
CA GLY A 193 0.70 17.82 24.43
C GLY A 193 1.83 17.41 23.48
N TYR A 194 1.93 16.15 23.05
CA TYR A 194 2.77 15.77 21.91
C TYR A 194 2.17 16.29 20.59
N PRO A 195 3.00 16.55 19.57
CA PRO A 195 2.54 17.03 18.26
C PRO A 195 1.96 15.88 17.42
N ILE A 196 0.85 15.32 17.88
CA ILE A 196 0.08 14.26 17.24
C ILE A 196 -1.31 14.80 16.94
N ASP A 197 -1.76 14.62 15.70
CA ASP A 197 -3.10 15.03 15.25
C ASP A 197 -4.11 13.88 15.39
N VAL A 198 -3.66 12.64 15.13
CA VAL A 198 -4.50 11.44 15.13
C VAL A 198 -3.98 10.44 16.15
N PHE A 199 -4.86 9.97 17.01
CA PHE A 199 -4.62 8.77 17.81
C PHE A 199 -5.45 7.63 17.21
N GLN A 200 -4.78 6.64 16.66
CA GLN A 200 -5.38 5.52 15.97
C GLN A 200 -5.30 4.23 16.80
N MET A 201 -6.48 3.71 17.15
CA MET A 201 -6.65 2.38 17.72
C MET A 201 -6.58 1.36 16.59
N ASP A 202 -5.59 0.46 16.64
CA ASP A 202 -5.38 -0.59 15.64
C ASP A 202 -6.10 -1.89 16.00
N ASP A 203 -5.82 -2.98 15.28
CA ASP A 203 -6.33 -4.33 15.49
C ASP A 203 -6.24 -4.78 16.97
N GLY A 204 -7.28 -5.49 17.43
CA GLY A 204 -7.43 -6.01 18.79
C GLY A 204 -8.61 -5.40 19.58
N TRP A 205 -9.38 -4.48 19.00
CA TRP A 205 -10.55 -3.88 19.64
C TRP A 205 -11.82 -4.68 19.42
N GLU A 206 -11.88 -5.41 18.32
CA GLU A 206 -12.98 -6.27 17.93
C GLU A 206 -12.87 -7.65 18.59
N PRO A 207 -13.98 -8.40 18.74
CA PRO A 207 -13.93 -9.78 19.22
C PRO A 207 -13.23 -10.74 18.23
N ILE A 208 -13.38 -10.51 16.93
CA ILE A 208 -12.77 -11.28 15.85
C ILE A 208 -12.90 -10.50 14.52
N VAL A 209 -11.89 -10.58 13.65
CA VAL A 209 -11.95 -10.02 12.29
C VAL A 209 -13.17 -10.58 11.53
N GLY A 210 -14.05 -9.67 11.12
CA GLY A 210 -15.36 -9.94 10.53
C GLY A 210 -16.53 -9.46 11.40
N ASP A 211 -16.34 -9.34 12.71
CA ASP A 211 -17.36 -8.90 13.67
C ASP A 211 -16.99 -7.53 14.27
N TRP A 212 -17.19 -6.46 13.49
CA TRP A 212 -16.74 -5.08 13.81
C TRP A 212 -17.56 -4.38 14.90
N THR A 213 -17.49 -4.89 16.13
CA THR A 213 -18.11 -4.35 17.35
C THR A 213 -17.11 -4.34 18.50
N ALA A 214 -17.37 -3.58 19.56
CA ALA A 214 -16.47 -3.56 20.71
C ALA A 214 -16.36 -4.94 21.37
N GLY A 215 -15.13 -5.48 21.40
CA GLY A 215 -14.80 -6.74 22.05
C GLY A 215 -14.73 -6.62 23.58
N PRO A 216 -14.44 -7.74 24.28
CA PRO A 216 -14.40 -7.78 25.75
C PRO A 216 -13.40 -6.82 26.40
N GLY A 217 -12.34 -6.43 25.69
CA GLY A 217 -11.35 -5.45 26.15
C GLY A 217 -11.86 -4.01 26.17
N PHE A 218 -13.04 -3.74 25.60
CA PHE A 218 -13.66 -2.43 25.43
C PHE A 218 -15.11 -2.41 25.97
N PRO A 219 -15.31 -2.69 27.28
CA PRO A 219 -16.64 -2.85 27.86
C PRO A 219 -17.52 -1.59 27.79
N SER A 220 -16.93 -0.39 27.69
CA SER A 220 -17.69 0.86 27.52
C SER A 220 -18.07 1.15 26.06
N GLY A 221 -17.58 0.36 25.12
CA GLY A 221 -17.85 0.51 23.68
C GLY A 221 -16.96 1.53 22.98
N THR A 222 -16.97 1.47 21.65
CA THR A 222 -16.15 2.28 20.74
C THR A 222 -16.41 3.78 20.85
N ALA A 223 -17.65 4.20 21.12
CA ALA A 223 -17.99 5.62 21.36
C ALA A 223 -17.31 6.21 22.60
N ALA A 224 -17.24 5.45 23.70
CA ALA A 224 -16.59 5.91 24.94
C ALA A 224 -15.07 6.04 24.74
N THR A 225 -14.47 5.13 23.97
CA THR A 225 -13.06 5.20 23.58
C THR A 225 -12.78 6.43 22.72
N ALA A 226 -13.61 6.71 21.70
CA ALA A 226 -13.47 7.91 20.87
C ALA A 226 -13.55 9.20 21.69
N GLN A 227 -14.54 9.32 22.58
CA GLN A 227 -14.67 10.48 23.49
C GLN A 227 -13.47 10.65 24.43
N THR A 228 -12.83 9.55 24.82
CA THR A 228 -11.62 9.59 25.64
C THR A 228 -10.44 10.12 24.84
N ILE A 229 -10.28 9.69 23.60
CA ILE A 229 -9.25 10.18 22.68
C ILE A 229 -9.43 11.69 22.42
N GLU A 230 -10.66 12.12 22.12
CA GLU A 230 -10.98 13.54 21.89
C GLU A 230 -10.69 14.41 23.10
N ARG A 231 -10.91 13.89 24.32
CA ARG A 231 -10.65 14.62 25.57
C ARG A 231 -9.20 15.05 25.72
N TYR A 232 -8.27 14.25 25.19
CA TYR A 232 -6.83 14.57 25.18
C TYR A 232 -6.39 15.36 23.94
N GLY A 233 -7.34 15.80 23.11
CA GLY A 233 -7.10 16.72 21.99
C GLY A 233 -6.77 16.06 20.66
N PHE A 234 -6.91 14.74 20.54
CA PHE A 234 -6.62 14.01 19.30
C PHE A 234 -7.89 13.74 18.49
N ARG A 235 -7.74 13.65 17.17
CA ARG A 235 -8.76 13.09 16.29
C ARG A 235 -8.80 11.56 16.46
N PRO A 236 -9.97 10.95 16.79
CA PRO A 236 -10.07 9.50 16.92
C PRO A 236 -9.89 8.78 15.57
N GLY A 237 -8.96 7.83 15.56
CA GLY A 237 -8.75 6.89 14.47
C GLY A 237 -9.03 5.46 14.88
N ILE A 238 -9.54 4.64 13.94
CA ILE A 238 -9.79 3.22 14.17
C ILE A 238 -9.43 2.37 12.95
N TRP A 239 -8.92 1.16 13.20
CA TRP A 239 -8.62 0.15 12.20
C TRP A 239 -9.77 -0.83 12.02
N LEU A 240 -9.93 -1.32 10.79
CA LEU A 240 -10.71 -2.52 10.49
C LEU A 240 -10.26 -3.12 9.16
N ALA A 241 -10.48 -4.42 8.98
CA ALA A 241 -10.28 -5.15 7.74
C ALA A 241 -11.64 -5.52 7.10
N PRO A 242 -12.39 -4.52 6.59
CA PRO A 242 -13.85 -4.63 6.41
C PRO A 242 -14.26 -5.65 5.34
N LEU A 243 -13.34 -6.06 4.47
CA LEU A 243 -13.62 -6.95 3.34
C LEU A 243 -13.23 -8.41 3.60
N ILE A 244 -12.74 -8.74 4.79
CA ILE A 244 -12.41 -10.11 5.17
C ILE A 244 -13.16 -10.56 6.42
N ALA A 245 -13.28 -11.88 6.57
CA ALA A 245 -13.85 -12.53 7.73
C ALA A 245 -13.03 -13.78 8.08
N LEU A 246 -12.66 -13.92 9.36
CA LEU A 246 -12.08 -15.15 9.87
C LEU A 246 -13.17 -16.25 9.97
N PRO A 247 -12.82 -17.54 9.82
CA PRO A 247 -13.77 -18.65 9.82
C PRO A 247 -14.65 -18.75 11.07
N GLY A 248 -14.21 -18.20 12.19
CA GLY A 248 -14.97 -18.19 13.45
C GLY A 248 -15.92 -16.99 13.62
N SER A 249 -15.90 -16.03 12.70
CA SER A 249 -16.77 -14.84 12.77
C SER A 249 -18.23 -15.19 12.51
N THR A 250 -19.13 -14.33 12.99
CA THR A 250 -20.57 -14.51 12.81
C THR A 250 -20.94 -14.56 11.33
N ILE A 251 -20.40 -13.64 10.51
CA ILE A 251 -20.69 -13.61 9.08
C ILE A 251 -20.19 -14.88 8.36
N ALA A 252 -19.03 -15.41 8.71
CA ALA A 252 -18.48 -16.61 8.07
C ALA A 252 -19.23 -17.89 8.48
N THR A 253 -19.71 -17.97 9.71
CA THR A 253 -20.39 -19.16 10.25
C THR A 253 -21.89 -19.20 9.93
N GLU A 254 -22.58 -18.06 10.04
CA GLU A 254 -24.04 -17.99 9.88
C GLU A 254 -24.46 -17.59 8.46
N ARG A 255 -23.63 -16.83 7.74
CA ARG A 255 -23.93 -16.28 6.41
C ARG A 255 -22.80 -16.54 5.39
N PRO A 256 -22.32 -17.80 5.23
CA PRO A 256 -21.28 -18.12 4.25
C PRO A 256 -21.70 -17.83 2.79
N ASP A 257 -22.99 -17.66 2.53
CA ASP A 257 -23.55 -17.22 1.24
C ASP A 257 -23.18 -15.78 0.87
N LEU A 258 -22.69 -14.99 1.82
CA LEU A 258 -22.22 -13.61 1.62
C LEU A 258 -20.72 -13.53 1.29
N LEU A 259 -20.02 -14.67 1.20
CA LEU A 259 -18.59 -14.72 0.92
C LEU A 259 -18.33 -15.04 -0.56
N VAL A 260 -17.20 -14.58 -1.08
CA VAL A 260 -16.69 -14.99 -2.40
C VAL A 260 -16.52 -16.52 -2.40
N ALA A 261 -16.99 -17.18 -3.46
CA ALA A 261 -16.98 -18.64 -3.54
C ALA A 261 -15.89 -19.18 -4.47
N ASP A 262 -15.41 -20.38 -4.17
CA ASP A 262 -14.58 -21.22 -5.05
C ASP A 262 -15.42 -21.93 -6.12
N ASP A 263 -14.77 -22.69 -7.01
CA ASP A 263 -15.43 -23.44 -8.09
C ASP A 263 -16.42 -24.51 -7.60
N ASP A 264 -16.31 -24.94 -6.34
CA ASP A 264 -17.20 -25.91 -5.70
C ASP A 264 -18.35 -25.22 -4.92
N GLY A 265 -18.45 -23.88 -4.98
CA GLY A 265 -19.45 -23.09 -4.28
C GLY A 265 -19.21 -22.93 -2.78
N ARG A 266 -17.99 -23.20 -2.29
CA ARG A 266 -17.60 -23.02 -0.89
C ARG A 266 -16.92 -21.67 -0.69
N PRO A 267 -16.91 -21.10 0.53
CA PRO A 267 -16.14 -19.89 0.81
C PRO A 267 -14.68 -20.01 0.38
N LEU A 268 -14.23 -19.10 -0.50
CA LEU A 268 -12.88 -19.07 -1.05
C LEU A 268 -11.89 -18.65 0.04
N VAL A 269 -10.78 -19.38 0.16
CA VAL A 269 -9.63 -18.93 0.98
C VAL A 269 -8.89 -17.84 0.22
N THR A 270 -8.76 -16.67 0.85
CA THR A 270 -8.26 -15.45 0.19
C THR A 270 -7.02 -14.86 0.85
N GLY A 271 -6.45 -15.59 1.82
CA GLY A 271 -5.20 -15.24 2.47
C GLY A 271 -5.08 -15.87 3.85
N HIS A 272 -3.93 -15.66 4.46
CA HIS A 272 -3.54 -16.24 5.75
C HIS A 272 -2.97 -15.17 6.67
N ASN A 273 -3.51 -15.09 7.89
CA ASN A 273 -3.02 -14.24 8.98
C ASN A 273 -3.66 -14.68 10.30
N TRP A 274 -3.21 -14.14 11.45
CA TRP A 274 -3.70 -14.52 12.79
C TRP A 274 -3.64 -16.04 13.06
N GLY A 275 -2.65 -16.73 12.49
CA GLY A 275 -2.52 -18.19 12.58
C GLY A 275 -3.66 -18.99 11.90
N SER A 276 -4.45 -18.34 11.03
CA SER A 276 -5.60 -18.91 10.33
C SER A 276 -5.63 -18.48 8.86
N HIS A 277 -6.53 -19.08 8.09
CA HIS A 277 -6.96 -18.51 6.82
C HIS A 277 -8.15 -17.58 7.04
N TYR A 278 -8.49 -16.76 6.04
CA TYR A 278 -9.70 -15.93 6.01
C TYR A 278 -10.36 -15.91 4.63
N HIS A 279 -11.62 -15.50 4.62
CA HIS A 279 -12.47 -15.39 3.44
C HIS A 279 -12.74 -13.92 3.09
N SER A 280 -13.03 -13.64 1.82
CA SER A 280 -13.41 -12.31 1.36
C SER A 280 -14.94 -12.18 1.30
N LEU A 281 -15.45 -11.02 1.72
CA LEU A 281 -16.87 -10.68 1.58
C LEU A 281 -17.18 -10.37 0.11
N ASP A 282 -18.31 -10.86 -0.38
CA ASP A 282 -18.78 -10.57 -1.73
C ASP A 282 -19.51 -9.22 -1.79
N THR A 283 -18.76 -8.18 -2.10
CA THR A 283 -19.26 -6.80 -2.21
C THR A 283 -20.16 -6.53 -3.41
N THR A 284 -20.43 -7.54 -4.25
CA THR A 284 -21.47 -7.43 -5.29
C THR A 284 -22.86 -7.82 -4.77
N ASN A 285 -22.93 -8.42 -3.57
CA ASN A 285 -24.17 -8.72 -2.87
C ASN A 285 -24.66 -7.47 -2.12
N PRO A 286 -25.91 -7.01 -2.36
CA PRO A 286 -26.48 -5.86 -1.65
C PRO A 286 -26.49 -6.01 -0.11
N GLU A 287 -26.67 -7.22 0.41
CA GLU A 287 -26.65 -7.45 1.87
C GLU A 287 -25.27 -7.18 2.49
N VAL A 288 -24.20 -7.47 1.75
CA VAL A 288 -22.82 -7.12 2.16
C VAL A 288 -22.63 -5.61 2.15
N LEU A 289 -23.12 -4.92 1.12
CA LEU A 289 -23.04 -3.45 1.05
C LEU A 289 -23.83 -2.78 2.19
N ASP A 290 -25.01 -3.28 2.53
CA ASP A 290 -25.80 -2.80 3.66
C ASP A 290 -25.12 -3.09 5.01
N HIS A 291 -24.52 -4.26 5.17
CA HIS A 291 -23.70 -4.59 6.34
C HIS A 291 -22.54 -3.60 6.50
N LEU A 292 -21.75 -3.38 5.44
CA LEU A 292 -20.64 -2.42 5.44
C LEU A 292 -21.14 -1.02 5.78
N ARG A 293 -22.27 -0.59 5.19
CA ARG A 293 -22.89 0.70 5.50
C ARG A 293 -23.14 0.86 7.00
N GLY A 294 -23.78 -0.13 7.62
CA GLY A 294 -24.08 -0.12 9.05
C GLY A 294 -22.84 -0.14 9.96
N VAL A 295 -21.75 -0.82 9.55
CA VAL A 295 -20.47 -0.78 10.27
C VAL A 295 -19.88 0.63 10.22
N PHE A 296 -19.78 1.22 9.02
CA PHE A 296 -19.17 2.52 8.83
C PHE A 296 -19.98 3.67 9.44
N GLU A 297 -21.31 3.68 9.30
CA GLU A 297 -22.19 4.67 9.94
C GLU A 297 -22.12 4.61 11.47
N ARG A 298 -21.97 3.41 12.04
CA ARG A 298 -21.77 3.26 13.49
C ARG A 298 -20.44 3.86 13.93
N LEU A 299 -19.34 3.48 13.28
CA LEU A 299 -18.01 3.97 13.68
C LEU A 299 -17.86 5.49 13.47
N THR A 300 -18.36 6.04 12.37
CA THR A 300 -18.34 7.51 12.19
C THR A 300 -19.28 8.21 13.17
N GLY A 301 -20.45 7.62 13.46
CA GLY A 301 -21.38 8.10 14.48
C GLY A 301 -20.82 8.05 15.91
N ASP A 302 -19.91 7.11 16.20
CA ASP A 302 -19.20 7.00 17.48
C ASP A 302 -18.11 8.07 17.65
N GLY A 303 -17.72 8.78 16.59
CA GLY A 303 -16.75 9.89 16.61
C GLY A 303 -15.47 9.65 15.80
N TYR A 304 -15.32 8.50 15.15
CA TYR A 304 -14.13 8.20 14.36
C TYR A 304 -14.15 8.92 13.01
N SER A 305 -13.14 9.75 12.76
CA SER A 305 -12.99 10.52 11.50
C SER A 305 -11.66 10.25 10.79
N TYR A 306 -10.90 9.27 11.28
CA TYR A 306 -9.77 8.66 10.60
C TYR A 306 -9.97 7.14 10.59
N LEU A 307 -10.05 6.51 9.42
CA LEU A 307 -10.27 5.08 9.30
C LEU A 307 -9.10 4.44 8.55
N LYS A 308 -8.41 3.49 9.19
CA LYS A 308 -7.42 2.62 8.54
C LYS A 308 -8.15 1.37 8.07
N LEU A 309 -8.30 1.22 6.75
CA LEU A 309 -9.01 0.10 6.14
C LEU A 309 -8.00 -0.87 5.55
N ASP A 310 -7.94 -2.08 6.11
CA ASP A 310 -6.88 -3.03 5.87
C ASP A 310 -7.34 -4.29 5.11
N PHE A 311 -6.39 -5.06 4.58
CA PHE A 311 -6.63 -6.26 3.77
C PHE A 311 -7.58 -6.00 2.58
N MET A 312 -7.56 -4.77 2.06
CA MET A 312 -8.56 -4.31 1.10
C MET A 312 -8.49 -5.00 -0.27
N TYR A 313 -7.36 -5.62 -0.62
CA TYR A 313 -7.18 -6.44 -1.82
C TYR A 313 -8.21 -7.57 -1.89
N ALA A 314 -8.75 -8.01 -0.75
CA ALA A 314 -9.82 -8.99 -0.63
C ALA A 314 -11.03 -8.68 -1.53
N GLY A 315 -11.35 -7.40 -1.73
CA GLY A 315 -12.43 -7.02 -2.65
C GLY A 315 -12.14 -7.35 -4.13
N ALA A 316 -10.86 -7.53 -4.49
CA ALA A 316 -10.36 -7.72 -5.86
C ALA A 316 -9.80 -9.13 -6.12
N VAL A 317 -10.11 -10.13 -5.27
CA VAL A 317 -9.67 -11.52 -5.48
C VAL A 317 -10.38 -12.18 -6.67
N ALA A 318 -9.74 -13.16 -7.31
CA ALA A 318 -10.39 -13.99 -8.32
C ALA A 318 -11.28 -15.04 -7.64
N GLY A 319 -12.56 -15.10 -8.00
CA GLY A 319 -13.54 -15.99 -7.39
C GLY A 319 -14.97 -15.66 -7.82
N HIS A 320 -15.91 -16.54 -7.48
CA HIS A 320 -17.32 -16.41 -7.85
C HIS A 320 -18.05 -15.47 -6.90
N ARG A 321 -18.90 -14.61 -7.47
CA ARG A 321 -19.63 -13.55 -6.79
C ARG A 321 -21.11 -13.59 -7.18
N HIS A 322 -21.94 -12.90 -6.41
CA HIS A 322 -23.38 -12.74 -6.61
C HIS A 322 -23.69 -12.07 -7.95
N VAL A 323 -22.89 -11.06 -8.34
CA VAL A 323 -22.91 -10.49 -9.69
C VAL A 323 -21.57 -10.75 -10.36
N ASP A 324 -21.62 -11.36 -11.55
CA ASP A 324 -20.45 -11.57 -12.39
C ASP A 324 -19.94 -10.23 -12.94
N LEU A 325 -18.85 -9.75 -12.33
CA LEU A 325 -18.17 -8.50 -12.66
C LEU A 325 -16.65 -8.72 -12.63
N PRO A 326 -15.89 -8.00 -13.46
CA PRO A 326 -14.44 -7.94 -13.33
C PRO A 326 -14.03 -7.57 -11.89
N ARG A 327 -13.09 -8.30 -11.31
CA ARG A 327 -12.76 -8.21 -9.87
C ARG A 327 -12.32 -6.82 -9.41
N GLU A 328 -11.56 -6.09 -10.22
CA GLU A 328 -11.20 -4.70 -9.89
C GLU A 328 -12.40 -3.74 -9.96
N GLN A 329 -13.40 -4.01 -10.79
CA GLN A 329 -14.64 -3.23 -10.79
C GLN A 329 -15.47 -3.51 -9.54
N ALA A 330 -15.54 -4.78 -9.10
CA ALA A 330 -16.18 -5.14 -7.82
C ALA A 330 -15.50 -4.41 -6.65
N TYR A 331 -14.16 -4.47 -6.58
CA TYR A 331 -13.38 -3.71 -5.61
C TYR A 331 -13.65 -2.21 -5.68
N ARG A 332 -13.62 -1.61 -6.88
CA ARG A 332 -13.85 -0.18 -7.06
C ARG A 332 -15.20 0.25 -6.50
N ARG A 333 -16.26 -0.49 -6.83
CA ARG A 333 -17.61 -0.23 -6.31
C ARG A 333 -17.68 -0.35 -4.79
N ALA A 334 -16.99 -1.33 -4.21
CA ALA A 334 -16.94 -1.50 -2.76
C ALA A 334 -16.33 -0.28 -2.07
N VAL A 335 -15.18 0.20 -2.55
CA VAL A 335 -14.50 1.34 -1.90
C VAL A 335 -15.19 2.67 -2.17
N GLU A 336 -15.83 2.84 -3.33
CA GLU A 336 -16.70 3.99 -3.60
C GLU A 336 -17.92 3.99 -2.66
N HIS A 337 -18.56 2.85 -2.44
CA HIS A 337 -19.67 2.73 -1.47
C HIS A 337 -19.23 3.07 -0.04
N ILE A 338 -18.03 2.64 0.37
CA ILE A 338 -17.46 3.03 1.68
C ILE A 338 -17.27 4.54 1.75
N ARG A 339 -16.64 5.15 0.73
CA ARG A 339 -16.44 6.60 0.66
C ARG A 339 -17.76 7.37 0.71
N GLU A 340 -18.75 6.95 -0.07
CA GLU A 340 -20.09 7.57 -0.08
C GLU A 340 -20.78 7.46 1.28
N THR A 341 -20.54 6.36 2.01
CA THR A 341 -21.11 6.14 3.34
C THR A 341 -20.47 7.04 4.39
N VAL A 342 -19.14 7.16 4.41
CA VAL A 342 -18.42 7.92 5.45
C VAL A 342 -18.33 9.42 5.15
N GLY A 343 -18.52 9.82 3.89
CA GLY A 343 -18.42 11.20 3.44
C GLY A 343 -16.99 11.65 3.18
N ASP A 344 -16.84 12.90 2.71
CA ASP A 344 -15.55 13.46 2.29
C ASP A 344 -14.70 13.99 3.46
N ASP A 345 -15.30 14.22 4.64
CA ASP A 345 -14.63 14.75 5.84
C ASP A 345 -13.88 13.67 6.65
N VAL A 346 -14.18 12.40 6.40
CA VAL A 346 -13.51 11.25 7.04
C VAL A 346 -12.26 10.90 6.25
N TYR A 347 -11.10 10.88 6.92
CA TYR A 347 -9.84 10.47 6.29
C TYR A 347 -9.80 8.95 6.16
N LEU A 348 -9.62 8.42 4.94
CA LEU A 348 -9.43 7.00 4.68
C LEU A 348 -7.96 6.70 4.38
N LEU A 349 -7.31 5.94 5.26
CA LEU A 349 -6.02 5.30 5.01
C LEU A 349 -6.26 3.88 4.48
N GLY A 350 -5.86 3.62 3.24
CA GLY A 350 -5.90 2.28 2.67
C GLY A 350 -4.66 1.46 3.04
N CYS A 351 -4.85 0.24 3.51
CA CYS A 351 -3.79 -0.74 3.76
C CYS A 351 -4.14 -2.08 3.07
N GLY A 352 -3.13 -2.76 2.55
CA GLY A 352 -3.32 -3.91 1.66
C GLY A 352 -4.20 -3.59 0.44
N VAL A 353 -4.16 -2.36 -0.09
CA VAL A 353 -5.05 -1.90 -1.18
C VAL A 353 -4.45 -2.17 -2.57
N PRO A 354 -5.24 -2.60 -3.59
CA PRO A 354 -4.82 -2.57 -4.99
C PRO A 354 -4.47 -1.14 -5.44
N MET A 355 -3.21 -0.90 -5.76
CA MET A 355 -2.63 0.45 -5.74
C MET A 355 -3.22 1.45 -6.73
N ILE A 356 -3.57 1.03 -7.96
CA ILE A 356 -4.20 1.90 -8.96
C ILE A 356 -5.73 1.95 -8.81
N PRO A 357 -6.45 0.83 -8.60
CA PRO A 357 -7.90 0.86 -8.39
C PRO A 357 -8.39 1.75 -7.22
N SER A 358 -7.55 1.97 -6.22
CA SER A 358 -7.89 2.79 -5.03
C SER A 358 -7.76 4.30 -5.24
N VAL A 359 -7.19 4.75 -6.36
CA VAL A 359 -6.86 6.17 -6.58
C VAL A 359 -8.12 7.02 -6.62
N GLY A 360 -8.12 8.15 -5.91
CA GLY A 360 -9.24 9.08 -5.87
C GLY A 360 -10.35 8.73 -4.87
N VAL A 361 -10.28 7.55 -4.24
CA VAL A 361 -11.22 7.14 -3.17
C VAL A 361 -10.59 7.29 -1.79
N PHE A 362 -9.35 6.80 -1.63
CA PHE A 362 -8.58 6.93 -0.39
C PHE A 362 -7.82 8.27 -0.35
N ASP A 363 -7.64 8.80 0.86
CA ASP A 363 -6.84 10.01 1.09
C ASP A 363 -5.36 9.66 1.17
N GLY A 364 -5.04 8.58 1.88
CA GLY A 364 -3.71 7.99 1.90
C GLY A 364 -3.71 6.50 1.68
N ALA A 365 -2.55 5.96 1.34
CA ALA A 365 -2.35 4.52 1.18
C ALA A 365 -0.98 4.11 1.72
N ARG A 366 -0.96 2.98 2.43
CA ARG A 366 0.26 2.22 2.72
C ARG A 366 0.87 1.76 1.39
N VAL A 367 2.17 1.97 1.22
CA VAL A 367 2.89 1.67 -0.05
C VAL A 367 4.00 0.65 0.10
N GLY A 368 4.14 0.05 1.27
CA GLY A 368 5.09 -1.04 1.51
C GLY A 368 4.57 -2.04 2.53
N PRO A 369 5.30 -3.15 2.70
CA PRO A 369 5.13 -4.09 3.80
C PRO A 369 5.14 -3.40 5.17
N ASP A 370 4.70 -4.12 6.18
CA ASP A 370 4.76 -3.67 7.56
C ASP A 370 6.21 -3.41 7.99
N VAL A 371 6.46 -2.32 8.71
CA VAL A 371 7.69 -2.21 9.49
C VAL A 371 7.69 -3.23 10.61
N ALA A 372 8.86 -3.49 11.17
CA ALA A 372 8.99 -4.29 12.37
C ALA A 372 10.13 -3.73 13.22
N PRO A 373 10.18 -4.05 14.53
CA PRO A 373 11.28 -3.65 15.40
C PRO A 373 12.55 -4.48 15.15
N PHE A 374 12.82 -4.84 13.89
CA PHE A 374 13.97 -5.56 13.37
C PHE A 374 14.16 -5.22 11.88
N TRP A 375 15.38 -5.37 11.38
CA TRP A 375 15.75 -4.99 10.02
C TRP A 375 15.17 -5.93 8.98
N ASP A 376 15.38 -7.23 9.17
CA ASP A 376 14.90 -8.28 8.27
C ASP A 376 14.71 -9.62 9.01
N ASN A 377 13.90 -10.50 8.45
CA ASN A 377 13.68 -11.86 8.96
C ASN A 377 14.41 -12.88 8.08
N ALA A 378 15.47 -13.48 8.61
CA ALA A 378 16.33 -14.40 7.87
C ALA A 378 15.63 -15.71 7.47
N GLU A 379 14.53 -16.09 8.14
CA GLU A 379 13.74 -17.28 7.79
C GLU A 379 12.81 -17.04 6.59
N ARG A 380 12.51 -15.78 6.25
CA ARG A 380 11.63 -15.41 5.11
C ARG A 380 12.41 -15.18 3.82
N VAL A 381 13.15 -16.21 3.41
CA VAL A 381 13.97 -16.15 2.19
C VAL A 381 13.08 -16.00 0.94
N GLY A 382 13.38 -15.00 0.12
CA GLY A 382 12.67 -14.79 -1.15
C GLY A 382 11.26 -14.19 -1.00
N ASP A 383 10.90 -13.67 0.17
CA ASP A 383 9.63 -13.00 0.42
C ASP A 383 9.85 -11.52 0.84
N PRO A 384 9.98 -10.59 -0.12
CA PRO A 384 10.14 -9.17 0.17
C PRO A 384 8.83 -8.49 0.61
N SER A 385 7.75 -9.25 0.85
CA SER A 385 6.47 -8.73 1.34
C SER A 385 6.28 -8.87 2.84
N GLY A 386 7.17 -9.59 3.51
CA GLY A 386 7.12 -9.80 4.95
C GLY A 386 7.44 -8.54 5.74
N GLU A 387 6.95 -8.48 6.97
CA GLU A 387 7.26 -7.40 7.90
C GLU A 387 8.77 -7.29 8.17
N GLY A 388 9.27 -6.06 8.25
CA GLY A 388 10.68 -5.76 8.45
C GLY A 388 11.02 -4.35 7.96
N ALA A 389 11.89 -3.65 8.69
CA ALA A 389 12.26 -2.27 8.35
C ALA A 389 12.85 -2.17 6.91
N ARG A 390 13.62 -3.17 6.48
CA ARG A 390 14.18 -3.22 5.12
C ARG A 390 13.09 -3.29 4.06
N ASN A 391 12.17 -4.25 4.18
CA ASN A 391 11.14 -4.50 3.16
C ASN A 391 10.17 -3.31 3.03
N ALA A 392 9.79 -2.73 4.18
CA ALA A 392 8.99 -1.51 4.24
C ALA A 392 9.70 -0.34 3.54
N LEU A 393 10.99 -0.11 3.84
CA LEU A 393 11.78 0.96 3.22
C LEU A 393 11.90 0.78 1.70
N VAL A 394 12.34 -0.40 1.25
CA VAL A 394 12.61 -0.65 -0.17
C VAL A 394 11.36 -0.46 -1.01
N SER A 395 10.23 -1.02 -0.59
CA SER A 395 8.98 -0.89 -1.35
C SER A 395 8.46 0.54 -1.36
N SER A 396 8.57 1.25 -0.23
CA SER A 396 8.06 2.62 -0.08
C SER A 396 8.83 3.63 -0.93
N VAL A 397 10.17 3.57 -0.92
CA VAL A 397 11.00 4.46 -1.73
C VAL A 397 10.76 4.24 -3.23
N ASN A 398 10.57 2.99 -3.66
CA ASN A 398 10.24 2.68 -5.06
C ASN A 398 8.84 3.13 -5.50
N ARG A 399 8.03 3.66 -4.58
CA ARG A 399 6.68 4.20 -4.84
C ARG A 399 6.57 5.70 -4.51
N VAL A 400 7.69 6.42 -4.39
CA VAL A 400 7.71 7.88 -4.13
C VAL A 400 6.86 8.68 -5.12
N TRP A 401 6.80 8.25 -6.38
CA TRP A 401 6.02 8.90 -7.44
C TRP A 401 4.50 8.92 -7.13
N MET A 402 4.03 8.01 -6.28
CA MET A 402 2.63 7.92 -5.86
C MET A 402 2.20 9.04 -4.91
N ARG A 403 3.12 9.91 -4.43
CA ARG A 403 2.77 11.15 -3.70
C ARG A 403 1.90 12.10 -4.54
N ARG A 404 1.85 11.87 -5.86
CA ARG A 404 0.94 12.54 -6.80
C ARG A 404 -0.48 11.96 -6.80
N LEU A 405 -0.67 10.77 -6.24
CA LEU A 405 -1.95 10.04 -6.21
C LEU A 405 -2.56 10.00 -4.81
N TYR A 406 -1.71 9.83 -3.79
CA TYR A 406 -2.10 9.66 -2.39
C TYR A 406 -1.27 10.55 -1.47
N GLU A 407 -1.72 10.69 -0.23
CA GLU A 407 -0.79 10.78 0.89
C GLU A 407 -0.14 9.39 1.12
N VAL A 408 1.16 9.30 0.90
CA VAL A 408 1.87 8.03 0.85
C VAL A 408 2.39 7.67 2.24
N ASP A 409 1.87 6.58 2.80
CA ASP A 409 2.23 6.08 4.13
C ASP A 409 3.32 4.98 4.01
N PRO A 410 4.57 5.24 4.46
CA PRO A 410 5.64 4.25 4.53
C PRO A 410 5.58 3.38 5.78
N ASP A 411 4.50 3.48 6.54
CA ASP A 411 4.33 2.90 7.87
C ASP A 411 5.05 3.66 8.99
N SER A 412 4.92 3.16 10.22
CA SER A 412 5.40 3.82 11.43
C SER A 412 6.92 3.90 11.53
N VAL A 413 7.42 5.00 12.09
CA VAL A 413 8.83 5.15 12.48
C VAL A 413 9.04 4.80 13.94
N TYR A 414 10.27 4.41 14.28
CA TYR A 414 10.69 4.14 15.65
C TYR A 414 11.68 5.18 16.17
N PHE A 415 11.50 5.57 17.42
CA PHE A 415 12.41 6.36 18.25
C PHE A 415 12.96 5.51 19.40
N ARG A 416 12.14 4.61 19.95
CA ARG A 416 12.52 3.72 21.05
C ARG A 416 13.70 2.84 20.68
N SER A 417 14.66 2.76 21.60
CA SER A 417 15.66 1.67 21.64
C SER A 417 15.20 0.50 22.50
N GLU A 418 14.25 0.70 23.42
CA GLU A 418 13.67 -0.39 24.20
C GLU A 418 12.75 -1.26 23.34
N ARG A 419 12.85 -2.60 23.50
CA ARG A 419 12.05 -3.58 22.73
C ARG A 419 12.14 -3.37 21.22
N ASN A 420 13.33 -3.00 20.76
CA ASN A 420 13.62 -2.74 19.37
C ASN A 420 15.03 -3.23 19.04
N LEU A 421 15.15 -4.10 18.04
CA LEU A 421 16.42 -4.65 17.57
C LEU A 421 17.12 -3.76 16.56
N LEU A 422 16.44 -2.73 16.04
CA LEU A 422 17.02 -1.82 15.07
C LEU A 422 18.20 -1.04 15.65
N GLY A 423 19.23 -0.83 14.84
CA GLY A 423 20.30 0.12 15.11
C GLY A 423 19.83 1.58 15.00
N ALA A 424 20.67 2.52 15.42
CA ALA A 424 20.37 3.95 15.28
C ALA A 424 20.27 4.38 13.81
N ASP A 425 21.14 3.86 12.94
CA ASP A 425 21.15 4.18 11.51
C ASP A 425 19.94 3.59 10.79
N GLU A 426 19.49 2.40 11.18
CA GLU A 426 18.30 1.73 10.64
C GLU A 426 17.02 2.48 11.04
N ARG A 427 16.90 2.91 12.31
CA ARG A 427 15.81 3.80 12.75
C ARG A 427 15.83 5.12 11.99
N ARG A 428 17.01 5.72 11.78
CA ARG A 428 17.15 6.94 10.98
C ARG A 428 16.72 6.74 9.53
N ALA A 429 17.04 5.59 8.92
CA ALA A 429 16.63 5.28 7.55
C ALA A 429 15.10 5.21 7.41
N LEU A 430 14.38 4.66 8.39
CA LEU A 430 12.92 4.69 8.42
C LEU A 430 12.36 6.11 8.55
N GLN A 431 12.92 6.90 9.47
CA GLN A 431 12.53 8.30 9.65
C GLN A 431 12.81 9.17 8.41
N ASP A 432 13.92 8.91 7.72
CA ASP A 432 14.28 9.58 6.47
C ASP A 432 13.33 9.19 5.34
N THR A 433 12.98 7.91 5.25
CA THR A 433 11.98 7.41 4.29
C THR A 433 10.62 8.07 4.52
N ALA A 434 10.19 8.15 5.78
CA ALA A 434 8.96 8.83 6.19
C ALA A 434 8.98 10.33 5.89
N ALA A 435 10.11 11.01 6.13
CA ALA A 435 10.29 12.41 5.76
C ALA A 435 10.21 12.62 4.24
N VAL A 436 10.86 11.76 3.45
CA VAL A 436 10.82 11.80 1.97
C VAL A 436 9.40 11.67 1.43
N LEU A 437 8.60 10.78 2.03
CA LEU A 437 7.23 10.54 1.61
C LEU A 437 6.24 11.57 2.16
N GLY A 438 6.60 12.20 3.29
CA GLY A 438 5.85 13.27 3.93
C GLY A 438 4.72 12.77 4.83
N PHE A 439 4.82 11.55 5.34
CA PHE A 439 3.86 10.97 6.28
C PHE A 439 4.55 10.70 7.61
N ARG A 440 3.95 11.20 8.70
CA ARG A 440 4.55 11.13 10.04
C ARG A 440 3.69 10.24 10.91
N SER A 441 4.17 9.04 11.21
CA SER A 441 3.51 8.09 12.09
C SER A 441 4.50 7.44 13.03
N THR A 442 4.08 7.16 14.27
CA THR A 442 4.83 6.29 15.19
C THR A 442 3.86 5.43 16.00
N SER A 443 4.38 4.35 16.56
CA SER A 443 3.64 3.53 17.54
C SER A 443 4.26 3.58 18.93
N ASP A 444 5.34 4.34 19.13
CA ASP A 444 6.10 4.29 20.37
C ASP A 444 5.29 4.84 21.56
N PRO A 445 5.06 4.06 22.62
CA PRO A 445 4.50 4.56 23.85
C PRO A 445 5.51 5.48 24.53
N VAL A 446 5.04 6.60 25.10
CA VAL A 446 5.91 7.57 25.80
C VAL A 446 6.69 6.91 26.93
N ASP A 447 6.10 5.94 27.61
CA ASP A 447 6.72 5.18 28.71
C ASP A 447 7.85 4.25 28.26
N TRP A 448 7.96 3.94 26.97
CA TRP A 448 9.08 3.15 26.41
C TRP A 448 10.22 4.04 25.90
N LEU A 449 10.00 5.35 25.85
CA LEU A 449 10.99 6.33 25.38
C LEU A 449 11.82 6.87 26.54
N ARG A 450 13.14 6.82 26.38
CA ARG A 450 14.09 7.55 27.23
C ARG A 450 13.93 9.06 27.04
N PRO A 451 14.40 9.91 27.98
CA PRO A 451 14.26 11.36 27.89
C PRO A 451 14.76 11.97 26.56
N GLU A 452 15.87 11.47 26.03
CA GLU A 452 16.43 11.88 24.74
C GLU A 452 15.58 11.43 23.54
N GLU A 453 15.01 10.23 23.60
CA GLU A 453 14.12 9.69 22.56
C GLU A 453 12.77 10.42 22.55
N ARG A 454 12.27 10.83 23.73
CA ARG A 454 11.07 11.69 23.83
C ARG A 454 11.28 13.04 23.15
N ALA A 455 12.45 13.65 23.35
CA ALA A 455 12.80 14.91 22.71
C ALA A 455 12.97 14.75 21.19
N GLU A 456 13.59 13.66 20.74
CA GLU A 456 13.70 13.33 19.32
C GLU A 456 12.31 13.11 18.69
N ALA A 457 11.46 12.30 19.32
CA ALA A 457 10.10 12.04 18.86
C ALA A 457 9.30 13.33 18.75
N ALA A 458 9.26 14.15 19.81
CA ALA A 458 8.53 15.43 19.79
C ALA A 458 9.08 16.39 18.71
N GLY A 459 10.40 16.47 18.53
CA GLY A 459 11.02 17.30 17.51
C GLY A 459 10.69 16.84 16.09
N TRP A 460 10.78 15.54 15.81
CA TRP A 460 10.52 14.97 14.49
C TRP A 460 9.02 15.02 14.14
N LEU A 461 8.15 14.63 15.07
CA LEU A 461 6.69 14.62 14.89
C LEU A 461 6.11 16.04 14.72
N GLY A 462 6.72 17.04 15.38
CA GLY A 462 6.34 18.46 15.24
C GLY A 462 6.92 19.15 14.01
N GLY A 463 7.95 18.56 13.38
CA GLY A 463 8.64 19.14 12.24
C GLY A 463 8.06 18.71 10.89
N GLY A 464 8.25 19.54 9.86
CA GLY A 464 8.06 19.15 8.46
C GLY A 464 9.38 19.29 7.71
N ALA A 465 9.49 18.62 6.57
CA ALA A 465 10.67 18.73 5.72
C ALA A 465 10.31 19.14 4.30
N VAL A 466 11.16 19.97 3.69
CA VAL A 466 11.12 20.23 2.25
C VAL A 466 11.97 19.17 1.57
N VAL A 467 11.35 18.43 0.64
CA VAL A 467 11.99 17.29 -0.02
C VAL A 467 12.12 17.53 -1.52
N GLU A 468 13.34 17.40 -2.02
CA GLU A 468 13.66 17.38 -3.44
C GLU A 468 14.33 16.04 -3.78
N GLN A 469 13.83 15.35 -4.80
CA GLN A 469 14.48 14.13 -5.29
C GLN A 469 15.56 14.52 -6.31
N VAL A 470 16.81 14.18 -6.01
CA VAL A 470 17.99 14.55 -6.84
C VAL A 470 18.62 13.35 -7.55
N GLY A 471 18.16 12.15 -7.24
CA GLY A 471 18.49 10.90 -7.91
C GLY A 471 17.43 9.84 -7.57
N ARG A 472 17.55 8.64 -8.14
CA ARG A 472 16.55 7.57 -7.95
C ARG A 472 16.25 7.31 -6.47
N TYR A 473 17.29 7.18 -5.64
CA TYR A 473 17.17 6.96 -4.19
C TYR A 473 17.89 8.03 -3.36
N VAL A 474 18.17 9.19 -3.97
CA VAL A 474 18.90 10.28 -3.32
C VAL A 474 18.00 11.51 -3.24
N PHE A 475 17.87 12.03 -2.03
CA PHE A 475 16.95 13.12 -1.70
C PHE A 475 17.67 14.23 -0.95
N ARG A 476 17.28 15.47 -1.20
CA ARG A 476 17.61 16.60 -0.33
C ARG A 476 16.41 16.83 0.58
N VAL A 477 16.63 16.63 1.88
CA VAL A 477 15.64 16.81 2.95
C VAL A 477 16.12 18.00 3.77
N ASP A 478 15.46 19.15 3.55
CA ASP A 478 15.94 20.47 3.97
C ASP A 478 17.38 20.71 3.48
N ASP A 479 18.35 20.89 4.38
CA ASP A 479 19.76 21.10 4.05
C ASP A 479 20.58 19.80 3.99
N ARG A 480 19.97 18.63 4.23
CA ARG A 480 20.66 17.34 4.32
C ARG A 480 20.48 16.52 3.06
N LEU A 481 21.57 15.92 2.59
CA LEU A 481 21.51 14.89 1.56
C LEU A 481 21.25 13.53 2.23
N VAL A 482 20.17 12.87 1.83
CA VAL A 482 19.74 11.54 2.25
C VAL A 482 19.96 10.60 1.08
N ASP A 483 20.87 9.64 1.23
CA ASP A 483 21.13 8.60 0.23
C ASP A 483 20.62 7.26 0.74
N LEU A 484 19.51 6.79 0.16
CA LEU A 484 18.90 5.51 0.50
C LEU A 484 19.40 4.36 -0.39
N THR A 485 20.30 4.64 -1.35
CA THR A 485 20.82 3.64 -2.30
C THR A 485 21.38 2.41 -1.60
N PRO A 486 22.27 2.53 -0.58
CA PRO A 486 22.86 1.35 0.06
C PRO A 486 21.84 0.43 0.73
N TYR A 487 20.73 0.97 1.22
CA TYR A 487 19.67 0.16 1.83
C TYR A 487 18.86 -0.59 0.76
N VAL A 488 18.56 0.07 -0.36
CA VAL A 488 17.82 -0.52 -1.48
C VAL A 488 18.66 -1.58 -2.21
N THR A 489 19.96 -1.34 -2.41
CA THR A 489 20.89 -2.27 -3.07
C THR A 489 21.38 -3.38 -2.15
N GLY A 490 21.13 -3.29 -0.83
CA GLY A 490 21.64 -4.24 0.16
C GLY A 490 23.13 -4.09 0.44
N GLU A 491 23.74 -2.96 0.09
CA GLU A 491 25.15 -2.66 0.32
C GLU A 491 25.40 -2.01 1.69
N HIS A 492 24.34 -1.59 2.40
CA HIS A 492 24.46 -1.05 3.75
C HIS A 492 24.94 -2.10 4.75
N ALA A 493 25.90 -1.74 5.61
CA ALA A 493 26.32 -2.57 6.72
C ALA A 493 25.28 -2.50 7.83
N VAL A 494 24.59 -3.61 8.05
CA VAL A 494 23.50 -3.77 9.00
C VAL A 494 23.98 -4.37 10.31
N ASP A 495 23.29 -4.07 11.41
CA ASP A 495 23.62 -4.69 12.70
C ASP A 495 23.22 -6.17 12.67
N ALA A 496 24.14 -7.08 13.01
CA ALA A 496 23.80 -8.51 13.07
C ALA A 496 22.70 -8.79 14.11
N ALA A 497 22.58 -7.95 15.14
CA ALA A 497 21.52 -8.07 16.15
C ALA A 497 20.14 -7.63 15.64
N SER A 498 20.05 -6.92 14.52
CA SER A 498 18.78 -6.47 13.95
C SER A 498 18.09 -7.52 13.08
N PHE A 499 18.66 -8.72 12.94
CA PHE A 499 18.01 -9.85 12.28
C PHE A 499 17.30 -10.76 13.28
N ILE A 500 16.11 -11.21 12.90
CA ILE A 500 15.45 -12.34 13.57
C ILE A 500 15.59 -13.60 12.73
N GLY A 501 15.52 -14.76 13.37
CA GLY A 501 15.45 -16.05 12.70
C GLY A 501 15.28 -17.20 13.66
#